data_AF-D3B8W1-F1
#
_entry.id   AF-D3B8W1-F1
#
_cell.length_a   1.000
_cell.length_b   1.000
_cell.length_c   1.000
_cell.angle_alpha   90.00
_cell.angle_beta   90.00
_cell.angle_gamma   90.00
#
_symmetry.space_group_name_H-M   'P 1'
#
loop_
_entity.id
_entity.type
_entity.pdbx_description
1 polymer ?
#
loop_
_entity_poly.entity_id
_entity_poly.type
_entity_poly.pdbx_seq_one_letter_code
_entity_poly.pdbx_strand_id
1 'polypeptide(L)'
;MTNKCLVHQRSHEFICYQCNSLICSRCITGHNKDHPDHSDQCEHIDDIKHSLITLKLDDITDITITTTNNHINNDRTDNNNNNLYNSINFHSQINNKLKSLWGSLRSSTSRYQRLSTTENDIKQHFEQLHQYLIIEEHKLQRDIINDKHTITNQIDNNINHLKYLLNIINVFNKLNSNNSNNNDNSSCDDQSDIEDATSLYSTTTIMESITTSSSLQSFINHNNQTLFNEHNFKYNNYFNIDELLKQNSSDSTSLLLDIIHKYNNQFQ
;
A
#
# COMPACT_ATOMS: atom_id res chain seq x y z
N MET A 1 -9.12 60.93 7.06
CA MET A 1 -8.05 61.14 8.05
C MET A 1 -7.63 62.59 8.02
N THR A 2 -7.79 63.32 9.12
CA THR A 2 -7.30 64.69 9.25
C THR A 2 -5.84 64.66 9.66
N ASN A 3 -4.96 65.27 8.85
CA ASN A 3 -3.52 65.35 9.16
C ASN A 3 -3.21 66.25 10.37
N LYS A 4 -4.24 66.85 10.97
CA LYS A 4 -4.16 67.73 12.13
C LYS A 4 -5.00 67.21 13.28
N CYS A 5 -4.48 67.39 14.49
CA CYS A 5 -5.17 67.14 15.74
C CYS A 5 -6.42 68.03 15.82
N LEU A 6 -7.56 67.42 16.11
CA LEU A 6 -8.85 68.12 16.18
C LEU A 6 -8.87 69.18 17.29
N VAL A 7 -8.19 68.91 18.41
CA VAL A 7 -8.16 69.78 19.59
C VAL A 7 -7.17 70.93 19.42
N HIS A 8 -5.96 70.63 18.93
CA HIS A 8 -4.86 71.60 18.91
C HIS A 8 -4.59 72.20 17.53
N GLN A 9 -5.23 71.70 16.47
CA GLN A 9 -5.02 72.09 15.07
C GLN A 9 -3.55 71.98 14.60
N ARG A 10 -2.75 71.16 15.31
CA ARG A 10 -1.35 70.85 15.02
C ARG A 10 -1.22 69.56 14.24
N SER A 11 -0.15 69.41 13.46
CA SER A 11 0.17 68.16 12.78
C SER A 11 0.36 67.02 13.78
N HIS A 12 0.00 65.80 13.36
CA HIS A 12 0.37 64.60 14.12
C HIS A 12 1.83 64.27 13.84
N GLU A 13 2.56 64.00 14.92
CA GLU A 13 4.01 63.83 14.93
C GLU A 13 4.40 62.50 15.57
N PHE A 14 3.51 61.87 16.34
CA PHE A 14 3.74 60.63 17.07
C PHE A 14 2.66 59.59 16.75
N ILE A 15 3.00 58.31 16.90
CA ILE A 15 2.05 57.20 16.94
C ILE A 15 2.23 56.44 18.25
N CYS A 16 1.13 56.11 18.93
CA CYS A 16 1.13 55.13 20.01
C CYS A 16 0.72 53.77 19.44
N TYR A 17 1.60 52.77 19.52
CA TYR A 17 1.35 51.44 18.97
C TYR A 17 0.34 50.62 19.80
N GLN A 18 0.19 50.92 21.10
CA GLN A 18 -0.83 50.28 21.95
C GLN A 18 -2.23 50.79 21.64
N CYS A 19 -2.38 52.11 21.48
CA CYS A 19 -3.66 52.74 21.14
C CYS A 19 -3.95 52.78 19.64
N ASN A 20 -2.98 52.41 18.79
CA ASN A 20 -3.03 52.57 17.35
C ASN A 20 -3.53 53.97 16.91
N SER A 21 -3.01 55.02 17.57
CA SER A 21 -3.54 56.38 17.49
C SER A 21 -2.46 57.39 17.14
N LEU A 22 -2.79 58.37 16.29
CA LEU A 22 -1.91 59.48 15.90
C LEU A 22 -2.01 60.63 16.91
N ILE A 23 -0.87 61.16 17.34
CA ILE A 23 -0.78 62.11 18.46
C ILE A 23 0.05 63.33 18.02
N CYS A 24 -0.38 64.54 18.36
CA CYS A 24 0.43 65.76 18.18
C CYS A 24 1.32 66.03 19.40
N SER A 25 2.35 66.86 19.24
CA SER A 25 3.28 67.27 20.32
C SER A 25 2.63 67.82 21.59
N ARG A 26 1.40 68.35 21.55
CA ARG A 26 0.66 68.75 22.77
C ARG A 26 -0.02 67.56 23.45
N CYS A 27 -0.65 66.69 22.66
CA CYS A 27 -1.40 65.55 23.17
C CYS A 27 -0.51 64.46 23.78
N ILE A 28 0.74 64.30 23.32
CA ILE A 28 1.62 63.22 23.79
C ILE A 28 1.90 63.27 25.29
N THR A 29 2.09 64.47 25.83
CA THR A 29 2.33 64.66 27.28
C THR A 29 1.09 64.34 28.13
N GLY A 30 -0.12 64.58 27.61
CA GLY A 30 -1.36 64.16 28.26
C GLY A 30 -1.53 62.65 28.16
N HIS A 31 -1.32 62.10 26.96
CA HIS A 31 -1.41 60.68 26.69
C HIS A 31 -0.50 59.85 27.62
N ASN A 32 0.76 60.26 27.79
CA ASN A 32 1.71 59.54 28.66
C ASN A 32 1.39 59.71 30.16
N LYS A 33 0.61 60.72 30.54
CA LYS A 33 0.11 60.86 31.92
C LYS A 33 -1.09 59.95 32.17
N ASP A 34 -1.98 59.87 31.19
CA ASP A 34 -3.19 59.04 31.26
C ASP A 34 -2.84 57.54 31.09
N HIS A 35 -1.81 57.24 30.31
CA HIS A 35 -1.30 55.88 30.03
C HIS A 35 0.23 55.82 30.15
N PRO A 36 0.78 55.74 31.39
CA PRO A 36 2.22 55.72 31.61
C PRO A 36 2.95 54.53 30.95
N ASP A 37 2.28 53.38 30.82
CA ASP A 37 2.78 52.16 30.20
C ASP A 37 2.89 52.24 28.68
N HIS A 38 2.29 53.26 28.05
CA HIS A 38 2.38 53.48 26.61
C HIS A 38 3.58 54.33 26.19
N SER A 39 4.30 54.92 27.15
CA SER A 39 5.40 55.86 26.85
C SER A 39 6.47 55.25 25.94
N ASP A 40 6.86 54.01 26.20
CA ASP A 40 7.88 53.28 25.42
C ASP A 40 7.32 52.70 24.09
N GLN A 41 6.02 52.86 23.88
CA GLN A 41 5.28 52.40 22.69
C GLN A 41 4.84 53.59 21.82
N CYS A 42 5.33 54.80 22.14
CA CYS A 42 5.12 55.99 21.35
C CYS A 42 6.37 56.31 20.52
N GLU A 43 6.23 56.44 19.21
CA GLU A 43 7.37 56.71 18.31
C GLU A 43 7.09 57.97 17.49
N HIS A 44 8.10 58.82 17.34
CA HIS A 44 8.00 60.02 16.52
C HIS A 44 8.13 59.65 15.03
N ILE A 45 7.41 60.38 14.17
CA ILE A 45 7.37 60.11 12.74
C ILE A 45 8.74 60.22 12.08
N ASP A 46 9.61 61.11 12.56
CA ASP A 46 10.95 61.25 11.99
C ASP A 46 11.87 60.09 12.38
N ASP A 47 11.68 59.50 13.58
CA ASP A 47 12.42 58.30 14.01
C ASP A 47 11.97 57.08 13.18
N ILE A 48 10.66 56.97 12.90
CA ILE A 48 10.11 55.95 12.00
C ILE A 48 10.70 56.12 10.60
N LYS A 49 10.66 57.34 10.03
CA LYS A 49 11.22 57.62 8.69
C LYS A 49 12.70 57.27 8.64
N HIS A 50 13.47 57.71 9.64
CA HIS A 50 14.89 57.44 9.71
C HIS A 50 15.13 55.93 9.74
N SER A 51 14.45 55.21 10.63
CA SER A 51 14.54 53.76 10.77
C SER A 51 14.20 53.01 9.48
N LEU A 52 13.20 53.48 8.74
CA LEU A 52 12.81 52.89 7.44
C LEU A 52 13.85 53.15 6.35
N ILE A 53 14.45 54.34 6.30
CA ILE A 53 15.48 54.71 5.31
C ILE A 53 16.79 53.96 5.60
N THR A 54 17.14 53.80 6.87
CA THR A 54 18.36 53.10 7.30
C THR A 54 18.17 51.58 7.40
N LEU A 55 16.94 51.07 7.19
CA LEU A 55 16.66 49.64 7.29
C LEU A 55 17.40 48.88 6.19
N LYS A 56 18.39 48.10 6.60
CA LYS A 56 19.03 47.10 5.75
C LYS A 56 18.38 45.75 6.02
N LEU A 57 17.68 45.21 5.03
CA LEU A 57 17.02 43.91 5.17
C LEU A 57 18.03 42.77 5.41
N ASP A 58 19.25 42.92 4.90
CA ASP A 58 20.35 41.98 5.14
C ASP A 58 20.78 41.93 6.62
N ASP A 59 20.50 42.99 7.40
CA ASP A 59 20.76 43.02 8.85
C ASP A 59 19.64 42.35 9.65
N ILE A 60 18.53 41.98 9.00
CA ILE A 60 17.50 41.06 9.54
C ILE A 60 17.99 39.62 9.31
N THR A 61 19.26 39.37 9.62
CA THR A 61 19.88 38.05 9.58
C THR A 61 20.04 37.50 10.99
N ASP A 62 19.94 36.17 11.03
CA ASP A 62 20.23 35.25 12.12
C ASP A 62 20.35 35.87 13.51
N ILE A 63 19.19 35.99 14.18
CA ILE A 63 19.14 35.81 15.63
C ILE A 63 19.62 34.38 15.88
N THR A 64 20.93 34.20 15.97
CA THR A 64 21.48 33.17 16.82
C THR A 64 20.92 33.48 18.19
N ILE A 65 20.14 32.53 18.71
CA ILE A 65 19.78 32.49 20.13
C ILE A 65 21.10 32.26 20.87
N THR A 66 21.94 33.29 20.98
CA THR A 66 22.95 33.37 22.01
C THR A 66 22.18 33.83 23.23
N THR A 67 21.79 32.84 24.04
CA THR A 67 21.60 33.01 25.47
C THR A 67 22.65 34.00 25.98
N THR A 68 22.20 35.18 26.39
CA THR A 68 23.00 36.22 27.03
C THR A 68 23.55 35.71 28.35
N ASN A 69 24.65 34.96 28.29
CA ASN A 69 25.61 34.95 29.37
C ASN A 69 26.38 36.25 29.28
N ASN A 70 26.00 37.22 30.12
CA ASN A 70 26.74 38.44 30.36
C ASN A 70 28.18 38.09 30.78
N HIS A 71 29.13 38.18 29.85
CA HIS A 71 30.54 38.32 30.19
C HIS A 71 31.05 39.60 29.52
N ILE A 72 31.08 40.67 30.32
CA ILE A 72 31.73 41.93 29.99
C ILE A 72 33.23 41.65 30.01
N ASN A 73 33.86 41.50 28.85
CA ASN A 73 35.30 41.63 28.72
C ASN A 73 35.59 43.06 28.24
N ASN A 74 36.01 43.90 29.17
CA ASN A 74 36.64 45.18 28.88
C ASN A 74 38.02 44.91 28.29
N ASP A 75 38.15 44.99 26.97
CA ASP A 75 39.45 45.22 26.34
C ASP A 75 39.44 46.58 25.65
N ARG A 76 40.14 47.51 26.28
CA ARG A 76 40.44 48.85 25.74
C ARG A 76 41.34 48.67 24.52
N THR A 77 40.82 48.99 23.35
CA THR A 77 41.65 49.42 22.22
C THR A 77 41.16 50.77 21.74
N ASP A 78 41.94 51.79 22.11
CA ASP A 78 41.89 53.12 21.53
C ASP A 78 42.15 53.01 20.02
N ASN A 79 41.17 53.40 19.21
CA ASN A 79 41.47 53.96 17.91
C ASN A 79 40.43 55.01 17.52
N ASN A 80 40.89 56.25 17.55
CA ASN A 80 40.20 57.44 17.05
C ASN A 80 39.88 57.29 15.56
N ASN A 81 38.59 57.26 15.23
CA ASN A 81 38.09 57.83 13.98
C ASN A 81 36.77 58.55 14.25
N ASN A 82 36.88 59.88 14.23
CA ASN A 82 35.77 60.81 14.30
C ASN A 82 34.89 60.68 13.05
N ASN A 83 33.81 59.91 13.16
CA ASN A 83 32.56 60.16 12.46
C ASN A 83 31.41 59.85 13.42
N LEU A 84 31.34 60.68 14.47
CA LEU A 84 30.26 60.75 15.44
C LEU A 84 29.04 61.43 14.81
N TYR A 85 28.53 60.91 13.69
CA TYR A 85 27.09 60.95 13.46
C TYR A 85 26.54 59.64 14.02
N ASN A 86 26.36 59.68 15.34
CA ASN A 86 25.48 58.82 16.12
C ASN A 86 24.51 58.02 15.24
N SER A 87 24.90 56.80 14.87
CA SER A 87 23.91 55.76 14.59
C SER A 87 23.32 55.37 15.94
N ILE A 88 22.53 56.26 16.53
CA ILE A 88 21.57 55.87 17.54
C ILE A 88 20.74 54.83 16.81
N ASN A 89 20.90 53.59 17.24
CA ASN A 89 20.20 52.45 16.68
C ASN A 89 18.73 52.64 17.06
N PHE A 90 18.02 53.48 16.30
CA PHE A 90 16.62 53.80 16.53
C PHE A 90 15.86 52.49 16.37
N HIS A 91 15.48 51.91 17.50
CA HIS A 91 14.86 50.61 17.52
C HIS A 91 13.37 50.79 17.24
N SER A 92 13.02 51.06 15.98
CA SER A 92 11.62 51.20 15.59
C SER A 92 10.84 49.93 15.92
N GLN A 93 9.59 50.10 16.36
CA GLN A 93 8.68 48.99 16.62
C GLN A 93 8.44 48.15 15.35
N ILE A 94 8.55 48.77 14.17
CA ILE A 94 8.46 48.08 12.88
C ILE A 94 9.62 47.09 12.70
N ASN A 95 10.84 47.49 13.05
CA ASN A 95 12.03 46.63 12.93
C ASN A 95 11.97 45.45 13.90
N ASN A 96 11.51 45.68 15.13
CA ASN A 96 11.23 44.62 16.10
C ASN A 96 10.21 43.61 15.58
N LYS A 97 9.11 44.12 15.02
CA LYS A 97 8.06 43.28 14.48
C LYS A 97 8.55 42.45 13.31
N LEU A 98 9.30 43.03 12.37
CA LEU A 98 9.91 42.31 11.26
C LEU A 98 10.83 41.18 11.74
N LYS A 99 11.75 41.47 12.69
CA LYS A 99 12.65 40.47 13.28
C LYS A 99 11.90 39.32 13.95
N SER A 100 10.88 39.64 14.76
CA SER A 100 10.08 38.64 15.47
C SER A 100 9.28 37.75 14.51
N LEU A 101 8.68 38.34 13.48
CA LEU A 101 7.94 37.61 12.45
C LEU A 101 8.87 36.68 11.66
N TRP A 102 10.04 37.17 11.27
CA TRP A 102 11.04 36.36 10.57
C TRP A 102 11.50 35.16 11.42
N GLY A 103 11.81 35.40 12.70
CA GLY A 103 12.17 34.32 13.64
C GLY A 103 11.04 33.30 13.84
N SER A 104 9.80 33.77 13.95
CA SER A 104 8.61 32.92 14.07
C SER A 104 8.37 32.07 12.82
N LEU A 105 8.48 32.67 11.62
CA LEU A 105 8.37 31.96 10.35
C LEU A 105 9.42 30.86 10.26
N ARG A 106 10.69 31.19 10.51
CA ARG A 106 11.78 30.22 10.43
C ARG A 106 11.62 29.07 11.42
N SER A 107 11.34 29.37 12.69
CA SER A 107 11.14 28.33 13.71
C SER A 107 9.96 27.42 13.37
N SER A 108 8.86 27.99 12.86
CA SER A 108 7.71 27.23 12.39
C SER A 108 8.06 26.35 11.19
N THR A 109 8.80 26.87 10.20
CA THR A 109 9.27 26.11 9.04
C THR A 109 10.21 24.97 9.45
N SER A 110 11.19 25.22 10.32
CA SER A 110 12.10 24.18 10.80
C SER A 110 11.35 23.09 11.58
N ARG A 111 10.36 23.47 12.40
CA ARG A 111 9.51 22.50 13.10
C ARG A 111 8.70 21.66 12.12
N TYR A 112 8.09 22.29 11.12
CA TYR A 112 7.35 21.59 10.06
C TYR A 112 8.24 20.59 9.32
N GLN A 113 9.45 20.99 8.92
CA GLN A 113 10.41 20.11 8.26
C GLN A 113 10.76 18.89 9.11
N ARG A 114 11.04 19.09 10.41
CA ARG A 114 11.31 17.97 11.34
C ARG A 114 10.13 17.01 11.48
N LEU A 115 8.92 17.53 11.55
CA LEU A 115 7.70 16.72 11.60
C LEU A 115 7.53 15.92 10.31
N SER A 116 7.75 16.55 9.15
CA SER A 116 7.67 15.87 7.85
C SER A 116 8.73 14.78 7.70
N THR A 117 9.96 15.01 8.16
CA THR A 117 10.99 13.95 8.21
C THR A 117 10.55 12.80 9.11
N THR A 118 10.08 13.10 10.31
CA THR A 118 9.62 12.06 11.27
C THR A 118 8.46 11.25 10.71
N GLU A 119 7.50 11.90 10.05
CA GLU A 119 6.38 11.26 9.38
C GLU A 119 6.85 10.28 8.28
N ASN A 120 7.82 10.70 7.46
CA ASN A 120 8.41 9.85 6.42
C ASN A 120 9.18 8.66 7.02
N ASP A 121 9.94 8.88 8.09
CA ASP A 121 10.69 7.82 8.78
C ASP A 121 9.74 6.74 9.34
N ILE A 122 8.62 7.17 9.95
CA ILE A 122 7.57 6.25 10.42
C ILE A 122 7.02 5.43 9.26
N LYS A 123 6.65 6.09 8.15
CA LYS A 123 6.12 5.41 6.96
C LYS A 123 7.08 4.36 6.43
N GLN A 124 8.35 4.73 6.27
CA GLN A 124 9.38 3.82 5.75
C GLN A 124 9.60 2.62 6.68
N HIS A 125 9.61 2.84 8.00
CA HIS A 125 9.77 1.75 8.96
C HIS A 125 8.66 0.70 8.86
N PHE A 126 7.40 1.13 8.76
CA PHE A 126 6.28 0.20 8.62
C PHE A 126 6.26 -0.49 7.25
N GLU A 127 6.72 0.17 6.19
CA GLU A 127 6.86 -0.46 4.87
C GLU A 127 7.89 -1.59 4.91
N GLN A 128 9.05 -1.38 5.54
CA GLN A 128 10.07 -2.42 5.73
C GLN A 128 9.55 -3.59 6.55
N LEU A 129 8.84 -3.31 7.65
CA LEU A 129 8.23 -4.35 8.48
C LEU A 129 7.19 -5.17 7.70
N HIS A 130 6.35 -4.50 6.91
CA HIS A 130 5.36 -5.17 6.07
C HIS A 130 6.01 -6.09 5.03
N GLN A 131 7.05 -5.62 4.35
CA GLN A 131 7.81 -6.45 3.39
C GLN A 131 8.44 -7.68 4.08
N TYR A 132 9.00 -7.51 5.28
CA TYR A 132 9.54 -8.62 6.06
C TYR A 132 8.46 -9.67 6.40
N LEU A 133 7.29 -9.22 6.85
CA LEU A 133 6.18 -10.11 7.19
C LEU A 133 5.68 -10.90 5.97
N ILE A 134 5.58 -10.26 4.80
CA ILE A 134 5.22 -10.94 3.55
C ILE A 134 6.23 -12.06 3.21
N ILE A 135 7.53 -11.79 3.37
CA ILE A 135 8.58 -12.77 3.09
C ILE A 135 8.47 -13.98 4.04
N GLU A 136 8.30 -13.75 5.34
CA GLU A 136 8.15 -14.84 6.30
C GLU A 136 6.83 -15.61 6.09
N GLU A 137 5.73 -14.94 5.74
CA GLU A 137 4.48 -15.61 5.36
C GLU A 137 4.68 -16.56 4.18
N HIS A 138 5.27 -16.09 3.08
CA HIS A 138 5.55 -16.92 1.91
C HIS A 138 6.49 -18.08 2.21
N LYS A 139 7.46 -17.87 3.11
CA LYS A 139 8.40 -18.91 3.54
C LYS A 139 7.69 -20.02 4.33
N LEU A 140 6.80 -19.66 5.25
CA LEU A 140 5.99 -20.63 6.00
C LEU A 140 5.00 -21.37 5.10
N GLN A 141 4.40 -20.67 4.12
CA GLN A 141 3.46 -21.27 3.19
C GLN A 141 4.12 -22.16 2.13
N ARG A 142 5.42 -21.98 1.85
CA ARG A 142 6.13 -22.69 0.78
C ARG A 142 6.00 -24.19 0.88
N ASP A 143 6.31 -24.76 2.04
CA ASP A 143 6.29 -26.20 2.22
C ASP A 143 4.85 -26.74 2.14
N ILE A 144 3.89 -26.01 2.69
CA ILE A 144 2.46 -26.33 2.59
C ILE A 144 2.00 -26.33 1.12
N ILE A 145 2.40 -25.33 0.34
CA ILE A 145 2.06 -25.24 -1.09
C ILE A 145 2.70 -26.40 -1.87
N ASN A 146 3.97 -26.72 -1.58
CA ASN A 146 4.67 -27.84 -2.20
C ASN A 146 3.99 -29.17 -1.87
N ASP A 147 3.63 -29.39 -0.61
CA ASP A 147 2.92 -30.60 -0.17
C ASP A 147 1.54 -30.70 -0.83
N LYS A 148 0.78 -29.60 -0.88
CA LYS A 148 -0.50 -29.55 -1.60
C LYS A 148 -0.32 -29.92 -3.07
N HIS A 149 0.70 -29.39 -3.74
CA HIS A 149 0.97 -29.71 -5.14
C HIS A 149 1.35 -31.19 -5.33
N THR A 150 2.19 -31.75 -4.45
CA THR A 150 2.53 -33.17 -4.47
C THR A 150 1.29 -34.04 -4.28
N ILE A 151 0.43 -33.72 -3.33
CA ILE A 151 -0.82 -34.45 -3.07
C ILE A 151 -1.77 -34.32 -4.27
N THR A 152 -1.92 -33.13 -4.86
CA THR A 152 -2.71 -32.91 -6.08
C THR A 152 -2.23 -33.82 -7.21
N ASN A 153 -0.92 -33.84 -7.49
CA ASN A 153 -0.34 -34.70 -8.52
C ASN A 153 -0.56 -36.20 -8.22
N GLN A 154 -0.47 -36.61 -6.95
CA GLN A 154 -0.77 -37.99 -6.55
C GLN A 154 -2.24 -38.35 -6.78
N ILE A 155 -3.18 -37.46 -6.46
CA ILE A 155 -4.61 -37.68 -6.70
C ILE A 155 -4.87 -37.81 -8.20
N ASP A 156 -4.34 -36.91 -9.02
CA ASP A 156 -4.52 -36.96 -10.47
C ASP A 156 -3.97 -38.26 -11.07
N ASN A 157 -2.78 -38.69 -10.62
CA ASN A 157 -2.21 -39.98 -11.01
C ASN A 157 -3.13 -41.14 -10.59
N ASN A 158 -3.58 -41.18 -9.34
CA ASN A 158 -4.48 -42.24 -8.86
C ASN A 158 -5.81 -42.28 -9.62
N ILE A 159 -6.35 -41.11 -10.01
CA ILE A 159 -7.54 -41.02 -10.86
C ILE A 159 -7.28 -41.61 -12.24
N ASN A 160 -6.09 -41.40 -12.82
CA ASN A 160 -5.72 -42.04 -14.09
C ASN A 160 -5.57 -43.55 -13.96
N HIS A 161 -4.96 -44.06 -12.87
CA HIS A 161 -4.92 -45.50 -12.59
C HIS A 161 -6.35 -46.06 -12.48
N LEU A 162 -7.23 -45.38 -11.76
CA LEU A 162 -8.62 -45.80 -11.59
C LEU A 162 -9.38 -45.84 -12.92
N LYS A 163 -9.23 -44.80 -13.75
CA LYS A 163 -9.79 -44.77 -15.11
C LYS A 163 -9.33 -45.97 -15.93
N TYR A 164 -8.03 -46.30 -15.89
CA TYR A 164 -7.50 -47.45 -16.62
C TYR A 164 -8.11 -48.76 -16.12
N LEU A 165 -8.12 -48.99 -14.80
CA LEU A 165 -8.68 -50.20 -14.21
C LEU A 165 -10.16 -50.37 -14.53
N LEU A 166 -10.94 -49.29 -14.49
CA LEU A 166 -12.35 -49.31 -14.90
C LEU A 166 -12.51 -49.66 -16.39
N ASN A 167 -11.60 -49.20 -17.25
CA ASN A 167 -11.58 -49.60 -18.64
C ASN A 167 -11.33 -51.12 -18.80
N ILE A 168 -10.39 -51.70 -18.03
CA ILE A 168 -10.16 -53.17 -18.03
C ILE A 168 -11.44 -53.92 -17.64
N ILE A 169 -12.10 -53.48 -16.57
CA ILE A 169 -13.36 -54.08 -16.09
C ILE A 169 -14.43 -54.01 -17.18
N ASN A 170 -14.58 -52.86 -17.84
CA ASN A 170 -15.55 -52.67 -18.92
C ASN A 170 -15.25 -53.59 -20.12
N VAL A 171 -13.99 -53.73 -20.52
CA VAL A 171 -13.59 -54.65 -21.60
C VAL A 171 -13.90 -56.10 -21.23
N PHE A 172 -13.58 -56.52 -20.01
CA PHE A 172 -13.85 -57.88 -19.54
C PHE A 172 -15.36 -58.17 -19.50
N ASN A 173 -16.16 -57.23 -19.02
CA ASN A 173 -17.63 -57.38 -19.01
C ASN A 173 -18.18 -57.52 -20.43
N LYS A 174 -17.73 -56.68 -21.39
CA LYS A 174 -18.15 -56.77 -22.80
C LYS A 174 -17.75 -58.10 -23.45
N LEU A 175 -16.53 -58.59 -23.19
CA LEU A 175 -16.05 -59.88 -23.68
C LEU A 175 -16.92 -61.05 -23.19
N ASN A 176 -17.37 -61.02 -21.94
CA ASN A 176 -18.22 -62.07 -21.37
C ASN A 176 -19.69 -61.94 -21.77
N SER A 177 -20.20 -60.72 -21.97
CA SER A 177 -21.57 -60.47 -22.40
C SER A 177 -21.84 -60.88 -23.86
N ASN A 178 -20.82 -60.89 -24.73
CA ASN A 178 -20.95 -61.32 -26.13
C ASN A 178 -21.29 -62.82 -26.33
N ASN A 179 -21.38 -63.62 -25.26
CA ASN A 179 -21.92 -64.99 -25.31
C ASN A 179 -23.44 -65.07 -25.10
N SER A 180 -24.12 -63.94 -24.85
CA SER A 180 -25.58 -63.88 -24.78
C SER A 180 -26.09 -62.90 -25.83
N ASN A 181 -26.43 -63.42 -27.01
CA ASN A 181 -27.20 -62.69 -28.01
C ASN A 181 -28.49 -62.16 -27.37
N ASN A 182 -28.56 -60.85 -27.13
CA ASN A 182 -29.79 -60.09 -27.26
C ASN A 182 -29.43 -58.65 -27.68
N ASN A 183 -29.78 -58.34 -28.91
CA ASN A 183 -29.78 -56.98 -29.45
C ASN A 183 -30.83 -56.16 -28.71
N ASP A 184 -30.42 -55.28 -27.82
CA ASP A 184 -31.24 -54.14 -27.42
C ASP A 184 -30.44 -52.86 -27.63
N ASN A 185 -30.65 -52.26 -28.80
CA ASN A 185 -30.23 -50.90 -29.12
C ASN A 185 -31.12 -49.92 -28.34
N SER A 186 -30.71 -49.60 -27.11
CA SER A 186 -31.24 -48.46 -26.37
C SER A 186 -30.40 -47.23 -26.70
N SER A 187 -30.79 -46.54 -27.77
CA SER A 187 -30.40 -45.14 -28.01
C SER A 187 -30.83 -44.30 -26.81
N CYS A 188 -29.86 -43.65 -26.16
CA CYS A 188 -30.10 -42.47 -25.33
C CYS A 188 -29.11 -41.39 -25.78
N ASP A 189 -29.43 -40.76 -26.91
CA ASP A 189 -28.96 -39.41 -27.21
C ASP A 189 -29.71 -38.47 -26.26
N ASP A 190 -29.18 -38.32 -25.04
CA ASP A 190 -29.52 -37.18 -24.19
C ASP A 190 -28.28 -36.28 -24.17
N GLN A 191 -28.16 -35.49 -25.24
CA GLN A 191 -27.15 -34.46 -25.40
C GLN A 191 -27.53 -33.30 -24.48
N SER A 192 -27.27 -33.45 -23.17
CA SER A 192 -27.36 -32.33 -22.24
C SER A 192 -26.25 -31.34 -22.56
N ASP A 193 -26.62 -30.10 -22.85
CA ASP A 193 -25.71 -28.99 -23.09
C ASP A 193 -24.66 -28.91 -21.98
N ILE A 194 -23.42 -29.29 -22.31
CA ILE A 194 -22.28 -29.20 -21.41
C ILE A 194 -21.89 -27.71 -21.36
N GLU A 195 -22.38 -26.99 -20.36
CA GLU A 195 -21.80 -25.71 -19.95
C GLU A 195 -20.29 -25.88 -19.73
N ASP A 196 -19.52 -24.87 -20.10
CA ASP A 196 -18.05 -24.82 -20.14
C ASP A 196 -17.39 -25.57 -18.96
N ALA A 197 -17.10 -26.86 -19.19
CA ALA A 197 -16.77 -27.83 -18.15
C ALA A 197 -15.34 -27.72 -17.63
N THR A 198 -14.63 -26.64 -17.97
CA THR A 198 -13.23 -26.44 -17.60
C THR A 198 -13.03 -26.40 -16.08
N SER A 199 -14.05 -26.01 -15.29
CA SER A 199 -14.03 -26.02 -13.81
C SER A 199 -14.31 -27.39 -13.17
N LEU A 200 -14.95 -28.32 -13.89
CA LEU A 200 -15.31 -29.66 -13.40
C LEU A 200 -14.12 -30.62 -13.36
N TYR A 201 -13.03 -30.30 -14.06
CA TYR A 201 -11.79 -31.10 -14.09
C TYR A 201 -10.75 -30.66 -13.06
N SER A 202 -11.04 -29.65 -12.23
CA SER A 202 -10.10 -29.27 -11.19
C SER A 202 -9.96 -30.39 -10.16
N THR A 203 -8.73 -30.70 -9.74
CA THR A 203 -8.48 -31.71 -8.69
C THR A 203 -9.26 -31.39 -7.41
N THR A 204 -9.55 -30.11 -7.14
CA THR A 204 -10.41 -29.66 -6.04
C THR A 204 -11.83 -30.22 -6.16
N THR A 205 -12.47 -30.08 -7.32
CA THR A 205 -13.81 -30.61 -7.58
C THR A 205 -13.84 -32.14 -7.47
N ILE A 206 -12.78 -32.80 -7.95
CA ILE A 206 -12.62 -34.26 -7.82
C ILE A 206 -12.52 -34.67 -6.36
N MET A 207 -11.70 -33.98 -5.56
CA MET A 207 -11.56 -34.22 -4.11
C MET A 207 -12.88 -34.05 -3.39
N GLU A 208 -13.63 -32.98 -3.67
CA GLU A 208 -14.96 -32.76 -3.11
C GLU A 208 -15.90 -33.93 -3.44
N SER A 209 -15.91 -34.38 -4.70
CA SER A 209 -16.73 -35.51 -5.12
C SER A 209 -16.32 -36.82 -4.42
N ILE A 210 -15.01 -37.07 -4.23
CA ILE A 210 -14.52 -38.23 -3.46
C ILE A 210 -15.03 -38.17 -2.03
N THR A 211 -14.91 -37.02 -1.35
CA THR A 211 -15.30 -36.88 0.06
C THR A 211 -16.81 -36.98 0.28
N THR A 212 -17.61 -36.59 -0.69
CA THR A 212 -19.08 -36.64 -0.63
C THR A 212 -19.65 -37.99 -1.08
N SER A 213 -18.85 -38.81 -1.77
CA SER A 213 -19.27 -40.13 -2.23
C SER A 213 -19.18 -41.18 -1.11
N SER A 214 -20.28 -41.89 -0.87
CA SER A 214 -20.35 -42.94 0.14
C SER A 214 -19.60 -44.23 -0.22
N SER A 215 -19.29 -44.43 -1.49
CA SER A 215 -18.55 -45.60 -2.00
C SER A 215 -17.92 -45.32 -3.36
N LEU A 216 -17.00 -46.18 -3.80
CA LEU A 216 -16.39 -46.11 -5.14
C LEU A 216 -17.45 -46.16 -6.26
N GLN A 217 -18.47 -47.00 -6.13
CA GLN A 217 -19.55 -47.08 -7.12
C GLN A 217 -20.35 -45.78 -7.17
N SER A 218 -20.66 -45.20 -6.00
CA SER A 218 -21.34 -43.90 -5.92
C SER A 218 -20.50 -42.83 -6.59
N PHE A 219 -19.20 -42.79 -6.32
CA PHE A 219 -18.26 -41.85 -6.94
C PHE A 219 -18.22 -41.98 -8.46
N ILE A 220 -18.12 -43.20 -8.98
CA ILE A 220 -18.10 -43.47 -10.42
C ILE A 220 -19.41 -43.00 -11.05
N ASN A 221 -20.56 -43.34 -10.45
CA ASN A 221 -21.87 -42.96 -10.98
C ASN A 221 -22.07 -41.45 -11.02
N HIS A 222 -21.68 -40.73 -9.95
CA HIS A 222 -21.79 -39.27 -9.89
C HIS A 222 -20.87 -38.56 -10.90
N ASN A 223 -19.77 -39.19 -11.31
CA ASN A 223 -18.82 -38.61 -12.27
C ASN A 223 -18.86 -39.32 -13.64
N ASN A 224 -19.93 -40.06 -13.94
CA ASN A 224 -20.01 -40.89 -15.14
C ASN A 224 -20.12 -40.05 -16.42
N GLN A 225 -20.73 -38.87 -16.34
CA GLN A 225 -20.83 -37.97 -17.50
C GLN A 225 -19.52 -37.19 -17.77
N THR A 226 -18.61 -37.15 -16.80
CA THR A 226 -17.37 -36.35 -16.84
C THR A 226 -16.12 -37.23 -16.81
N LEU A 227 -15.61 -37.58 -15.62
CA LEU A 227 -14.34 -38.30 -15.41
C LEU A 227 -14.35 -39.70 -16.01
N PHE A 228 -15.49 -40.40 -15.96
CA PHE A 228 -15.61 -41.81 -16.35
C PHE A 228 -16.50 -42.03 -17.57
N ASN A 229 -16.75 -41.00 -18.38
CA ASN A 229 -17.59 -41.12 -19.56
C ASN A 229 -17.05 -42.18 -20.52
N GLU A 230 -17.93 -43.08 -20.96
CA GLU A 230 -17.58 -44.19 -21.84
C GLU A 230 -16.94 -43.71 -23.17
N HIS A 231 -17.39 -42.55 -23.66
CA HIS A 231 -16.81 -41.91 -24.85
C HIS A 231 -15.37 -41.45 -24.61
N ASN A 232 -15.01 -41.06 -23.38
CA ASN A 232 -13.64 -40.66 -23.03
C ASN A 232 -12.65 -41.81 -23.09
N PHE A 233 -13.06 -43.08 -22.89
CA PHE A 233 -12.14 -44.22 -23.01
C PHE A 233 -11.74 -44.51 -24.46
N LYS A 234 -12.58 -44.16 -25.44
CA LYS A 234 -12.31 -44.32 -26.88
C LYS A 234 -11.25 -43.34 -27.38
N TYR A 235 -11.16 -42.14 -26.80
CA TYR A 235 -10.26 -41.06 -27.25
C TYR A 235 -9.04 -40.82 -26.34
N ASN A 236 -9.05 -41.25 -25.07
CA ASN A 236 -7.92 -41.07 -24.13
C ASN A 236 -6.86 -42.19 -24.19
N ASN A 237 -6.61 -42.80 -25.35
CA ASN A 237 -5.46 -43.68 -25.62
C ASN A 237 -5.25 -44.92 -24.73
N TYR A 238 -6.17 -45.28 -23.84
CA TYR A 238 -5.98 -46.46 -23.00
C TYR A 238 -6.14 -47.75 -23.80
N PHE A 239 -7.30 -47.95 -24.46
CA PHE A 239 -7.52 -49.02 -25.45
C PHE A 239 -8.71 -48.71 -26.35
N ASN A 240 -8.57 -48.90 -27.66
CA ASN A 240 -9.72 -48.94 -28.57
C ASN A 240 -10.40 -50.30 -28.47
N ILE A 241 -11.44 -50.38 -27.63
CA ILE A 241 -12.18 -51.62 -27.35
C ILE A 241 -12.72 -52.26 -28.64
N ASP A 242 -13.24 -51.44 -29.57
CA ASP A 242 -13.81 -51.90 -30.84
C ASP A 242 -12.76 -52.56 -31.75
N GLU A 243 -11.48 -52.18 -31.60
CA GLU A 243 -10.36 -52.70 -32.37
C GLU A 243 -9.77 -53.97 -31.74
N LEU A 244 -9.64 -54.01 -30.41
CA LEU A 244 -9.21 -55.20 -29.67
C LEU A 244 -10.19 -56.37 -29.80
N LEU A 245 -11.49 -56.09 -29.83
CA LEU A 245 -12.54 -57.08 -30.04
C LEU A 245 -12.56 -57.63 -31.48
N LYS A 246 -12.19 -56.83 -32.48
CA LYS A 246 -12.11 -57.27 -33.88
C LYS A 246 -10.91 -58.17 -34.18
N GLN A 247 -9.82 -58.00 -33.43
CA GLN A 247 -8.55 -58.71 -33.67
C GLN A 247 -8.47 -60.10 -33.00
N ASN A 248 -9.27 -60.38 -31.97
CA ASN A 248 -9.11 -61.57 -31.13
C ASN A 248 -10.40 -62.41 -30.98
N SER A 249 -10.85 -63.04 -32.07
CA SER A 249 -12.09 -63.83 -32.09
C SER A 249 -12.01 -65.22 -31.43
N SER A 250 -10.89 -65.60 -30.78
CA SER A 250 -10.71 -66.99 -30.30
C SER A 250 -10.17 -67.20 -28.89
N ASP A 251 -9.53 -66.22 -28.22
CA ASP A 251 -9.05 -66.40 -26.84
C ASP A 251 -9.15 -65.12 -25.99
N SER A 252 -10.29 -64.96 -25.32
CA SER A 252 -10.56 -63.86 -24.38
C SER A 252 -9.61 -63.86 -23.16
N THR A 253 -9.03 -65.01 -22.81
CA THR A 253 -8.12 -65.14 -21.66
C THR A 253 -6.77 -64.51 -21.98
N SER A 254 -6.21 -64.79 -23.15
CA SER A 254 -4.96 -64.18 -23.61
C SER A 254 -5.07 -62.67 -23.80
N LEU A 255 -6.22 -62.18 -24.30
CA LEU A 255 -6.47 -60.74 -24.43
C LEU A 255 -6.53 -60.03 -23.07
N LEU A 256 -7.18 -60.63 -22.08
CA LEU A 256 -7.22 -60.09 -20.71
C LEU A 256 -5.81 -59.99 -20.11
N LEU A 257 -4.98 -61.03 -20.31
CA LEU A 257 -3.59 -61.03 -19.83
C LEU A 257 -2.75 -59.93 -20.51
N ASP A 258 -2.92 -59.70 -21.82
CA ASP A 258 -2.22 -58.62 -22.54
C ASP A 258 -2.62 -57.22 -22.02
N ILE A 259 -3.91 -57.00 -21.76
CA ILE A 259 -4.41 -55.74 -21.21
C ILE A 259 -3.86 -55.48 -19.79
N ILE A 260 -3.83 -56.51 -18.93
CA ILE A 260 -3.25 -56.41 -17.59
C ILE A 260 -1.75 -56.15 -17.65
N HIS A 261 -1.04 -56.82 -18.57
CA HIS A 261 0.39 -56.60 -18.77
C HIS A 261 0.70 -55.16 -19.20
N LYS A 262 -0.11 -54.58 -20.09
CA LYS A 262 0.02 -53.18 -20.51
C LYS A 262 -0.28 -52.18 -19.40
N TYR A 263 -1.27 -52.45 -18.54
CA TYR A 263 -1.51 -51.65 -17.33
C TYR A 263 -0.25 -51.58 -16.45
N ASN A 264 0.32 -52.75 -16.13
CA ASN A 264 1.51 -52.82 -15.28
C ASN A 264 2.68 -52.04 -15.90
N ASN A 265 2.92 -52.17 -17.20
CA ASN A 265 4.01 -51.45 -17.87
C ASN A 265 3.83 -49.92 -17.88
N GLN A 266 2.60 -49.41 -17.78
CA GLN A 266 2.34 -47.97 -17.81
C GLN A 266 2.47 -47.30 -16.43
N PHE A 267 2.26 -48.06 -15.35
CA PHE A 267 2.01 -47.52 -14.02
C PHE A 267 2.91 -48.09 -12.92
N GLN A 268 3.91 -48.91 -13.27
CA GLN A 268 4.86 -49.58 -12.37
C GLN A 268 6.29 -49.12 -12.67
#